data_AF-A0A3L8DW96-F1
#
_entry.id   AF-A0A3L8DW96-F1
#
_cell.length_a   1.000
_cell.length_b   1.000
_cell.length_c   1.000
_cell.angle_alpha   90.00
_cell.angle_beta   90.00
_cell.angle_gamma   90.00
#
_symmetry.space_group_name_H-M   'P 1'
#
loop_
_entity.id
_entity.type
_entity.pdbx_description
1 polymer ?
#
loop_
_entity_poly.entity_id
_entity_poly.type
_entity_poly.pdbx_seq_one_letter_code
_entity_poly.pdbx_strand_id
1 'polypeptide(L)'
;MIVTSESAPQSTDLPIPLEDLVAEMLYCYIQSAKCTWFHAASTSGAKLINQILPLYVGEHRAPNAVTTLTGQLLALLTGEKLSGMNETTCHKNRLTWMGGYNFTEICINSTVNYSTADII
;
A
#
# COMPACT_ATOMS: atom_id res chain seq x y z
N MET A 1 38.97 22.65 -12.65
CA MET A 1 37.68 22.08 -13.06
C MET A 1 37.27 21.08 -12.01
N ILE A 2 36.27 21.43 -11.20
CA ILE A 2 35.70 20.53 -10.19
C ILE A 2 34.51 19.88 -10.88
N VAL A 3 34.62 18.58 -11.18
CA VAL A 3 33.52 17.78 -11.70
C VAL A 3 32.64 17.45 -10.50
N THR A 4 31.56 18.19 -10.32
CA THR A 4 30.46 17.80 -9.43
C THR A 4 29.82 16.56 -10.01
N SER A 5 30.11 15.41 -9.41
CA SER A 5 29.35 14.18 -9.60
C SER A 5 27.94 14.41 -9.03
N GLU A 6 26.98 14.55 -9.92
CA GLU A 6 25.56 14.58 -9.61
C GLU A 6 25.16 13.21 -9.06
N SER A 7 24.92 13.14 -7.75
CA SER A 7 24.46 11.93 -7.09
C SER A 7 23.03 11.65 -7.56
N ALA A 8 22.86 10.62 -8.38
CA ALA A 8 21.57 10.06 -8.74
C ALA A 8 20.73 9.80 -7.47
N PRO A 9 19.41 10.05 -7.50
CA PRO A 9 18.55 9.81 -6.35
C PRO A 9 18.69 8.34 -5.92
N GLN A 10 19.08 8.18 -4.66
CA GLN A 10 19.32 6.91 -4.00
C GLN A 10 18.10 6.00 -4.20
N SER A 11 18.29 4.90 -4.93
CA SER A 11 17.31 3.84 -5.10
C SER A 11 16.77 3.48 -3.72
N THR A 12 15.47 3.66 -3.52
CA THR A 12 14.78 3.18 -2.32
C THR A 12 15.05 1.68 -2.25
N ASP A 13 15.62 1.17 -1.15
CA ASP A 13 15.87 -0.27 -0.96
C ASP A 13 14.54 -1.02 -1.07
N LEU A 14 14.26 -1.55 -2.27
CA LEU A 14 13.12 -2.42 -2.49
C LEU A 14 13.40 -3.75 -1.77
N PRO A 15 12.43 -4.32 -1.05
CA PRO A 15 12.62 -5.56 -0.29
C PRO A 15 13.07 -6.76 -1.16
N ILE A 16 12.80 -6.69 -2.46
CA ILE A 16 13.04 -7.72 -3.48
C ILE A 16 13.27 -7.04 -4.85
N PRO A 17 13.81 -7.77 -5.85
CA PRO A 17 13.91 -7.27 -7.22
C PRO A 17 12.56 -6.74 -7.74
N LEU A 18 12.62 -5.70 -8.57
CA LEU A 18 11.41 -5.02 -9.07
C LEU A 18 10.48 -5.97 -9.84
N GLU A 19 11.04 -6.90 -10.62
CA GLU A 19 10.28 -7.88 -11.40
C GLU A 19 9.48 -8.80 -10.47
N ASP A 20 10.09 -9.28 -9.40
CA ASP A 20 9.45 -10.12 -8.39
C ASP A 20 8.35 -9.34 -7.65
N LEU A 21 8.62 -8.08 -7.30
CA LEU A 21 7.61 -7.20 -6.70
C LEU A 21 6.39 -7.04 -7.60
N VAL A 22 6.60 -6.75 -8.89
CA VAL A 22 5.51 -6.59 -9.84
C VAL A 22 4.74 -7.89 -10.02
N ALA A 23 5.41 -9.04 -10.11
CA ALA A 23 4.76 -10.34 -10.24
C ALA A 23 3.89 -10.67 -9.02
N GLU A 24 4.41 -10.46 -7.81
CA GLU A 24 3.70 -10.70 -6.56
C GLU A 24 2.54 -9.72 -6.35
N MET A 25 2.71 -8.44 -6.72
CA MET A 25 1.62 -7.47 -6.73
C MET A 25 0.55 -7.86 -7.74
N LEU A 26 0.93 -8.27 -8.96
CA LEU A 26 0.01 -8.65 -10.01
C LEU A 26 -0.85 -9.86 -9.59
N TYR A 27 -0.24 -10.85 -8.92
CA TYR A 27 -0.94 -12.00 -8.35
C TYR A 27 -2.14 -11.58 -7.48
N CYS A 28 -2.00 -10.53 -6.68
CA CYS A 28 -3.08 -10.01 -5.83
C CYS A 28 -4.30 -9.54 -6.62
N TYR A 29 -4.10 -9.00 -7.82
CA TYR A 29 -5.17 -8.48 -8.67
C TYR A 29 -5.80 -9.55 -9.55
N ILE A 30 -5.00 -10.48 -10.08
CA ILE A 30 -5.47 -11.42 -11.12
C ILE A 30 -5.78 -12.82 -10.59
N GLN A 31 -5.30 -13.19 -9.42
CA GLN A 31 -5.45 -14.55 -8.89
C GLN A 31 -6.21 -14.59 -7.57
N SER A 32 -5.78 -13.82 -6.56
CA SER A 32 -6.46 -13.77 -5.27
C SER A 32 -6.07 -12.55 -4.47
N ALA A 33 -7.06 -11.81 -3.97
CA ALA A 33 -6.85 -10.71 -3.03
C ALA A 33 -6.32 -11.16 -1.67
N LYS A 34 -6.41 -12.47 -1.36
CA LYS A 34 -5.78 -13.05 -0.16
C LYS A 34 -4.29 -13.33 -0.44
N CYS A 35 -3.55 -12.28 -0.73
CA CYS A 35 -2.11 -12.31 -0.99
C CYS A 35 -1.32 -11.60 0.12
N THR A 36 0.00 -11.80 0.14
CA THR A 36 0.93 -11.20 1.11
C THR A 36 0.95 -9.68 1.06
N TRP A 37 0.94 -9.08 -0.14
CA TRP A 37 1.00 -7.63 -0.31
C TRP A 37 -0.26 -6.90 0.15
N PHE A 38 -1.45 -7.38 -0.22
CA PHE A 38 -2.70 -6.83 0.29
C PHE A 38 -2.83 -7.04 1.79
N HIS A 39 -2.33 -8.17 2.32
CA HIS A 39 -2.31 -8.37 3.78
C HIS A 39 -1.41 -7.34 4.47
N ALA A 40 -0.20 -7.12 3.96
CA ALA A 40 0.74 -6.16 4.51
C ALA A 40 0.21 -4.71 4.45
N ALA A 41 -0.51 -4.37 3.39
CA ALA A 41 -1.08 -3.04 3.17
C ALA A 41 -2.37 -2.79 3.96
N SER A 42 -3.12 -3.85 4.28
CA SER A 42 -4.37 -3.73 5.02
C SER A 42 -4.15 -3.42 6.50
N THR A 43 -5.20 -2.98 7.19
CA THR A 43 -5.20 -2.90 8.65
C THR A 43 -4.90 -4.27 9.28
N SER A 44 -4.23 -4.28 10.44
CA SER A 44 -3.94 -5.52 11.15
C SER A 44 -5.22 -6.33 11.42
N GLY A 45 -5.17 -7.63 11.17
CA GLY A 45 -6.33 -8.53 11.33
C GLY A 45 -7.40 -8.44 10.24
N ALA A 46 -7.17 -7.69 9.14
CA ALA A 46 -8.12 -7.61 8.04
C ALA A 46 -8.41 -8.98 7.41
N LYS A 47 -9.70 -9.30 7.24
CA LYS A 47 -10.14 -10.51 6.56
C LYS A 47 -10.20 -10.28 5.06
N LEU A 48 -9.15 -10.73 4.35
CA LEU A 48 -9.09 -10.66 2.89
C LEU A 48 -9.86 -11.81 2.25
N ILE A 49 -10.60 -11.46 1.19
CA ILE A 49 -11.38 -12.43 0.42
C ILE A 49 -10.47 -13.25 -0.48
N ASN A 50 -10.67 -14.56 -0.53
CA ASN A 50 -9.89 -15.46 -1.38
C ASN A 50 -10.47 -15.56 -2.79
N GLN A 51 -10.57 -14.43 -3.47
CA GLN A 51 -11.05 -14.36 -4.86
C GLN A 51 -10.46 -13.15 -5.58
N ILE A 52 -10.65 -13.10 -6.89
CA ILE A 52 -10.32 -11.95 -7.73
C ILE A 52 -11.28 -10.81 -7.39
N LEU A 53 -10.75 -9.59 -7.20
CA LEU A 53 -11.60 -8.41 -6.98
C LEU A 53 -12.11 -7.87 -8.32
N PRO A 54 -13.39 -7.50 -8.43
CA PRO A 54 -13.88 -6.84 -9.62
C PRO A 54 -13.22 -5.46 -9.77
N LEU A 55 -12.61 -5.21 -10.93
CA LEU A 55 -12.02 -3.91 -11.27
C LEU A 55 -13.06 -2.88 -11.75
N TYR A 56 -14.31 -3.31 -11.91
CA TYR A 56 -15.43 -2.43 -12.24
C TYR A 56 -15.67 -1.46 -11.08
N VAL A 57 -15.76 -0.16 -11.41
CA VAL A 57 -15.76 0.94 -10.44
C VAL A 57 -17.00 0.91 -9.52
N GLY A 58 -18.09 0.28 -9.97
CA GLY A 58 -19.32 0.12 -9.19
C GLY A 58 -20.16 1.40 -9.15
N GLU A 59 -21.13 1.43 -8.24
CA GLU A 59 -21.92 2.63 -7.98
C GLU A 59 -21.13 3.61 -7.09
N HIS A 60 -21.27 4.90 -7.38
CA HIS A 60 -20.51 6.01 -6.79
C HIS A 60 -20.44 6.04 -5.25
N ARG A 61 -21.40 5.42 -4.55
CA ARG A 61 -21.48 5.44 -3.08
C ARG A 61 -21.10 4.11 -2.41
N ALA A 62 -20.80 3.07 -3.18
CA ALA A 62 -20.39 1.78 -2.66
C ALA A 62 -18.86 1.73 -2.51
N PRO A 63 -18.33 1.42 -1.31
CA PRO A 63 -16.89 1.23 -1.14
C PRO A 63 -16.39 0.14 -2.08
N ASN A 64 -15.47 0.48 -2.97
CA ASN A 64 -14.83 -0.48 -3.84
C ASN A 64 -13.59 -1.06 -3.15
N ALA A 65 -13.66 -2.35 -2.81
CA ALA A 65 -12.59 -3.06 -2.12
C ALA A 65 -11.26 -2.99 -2.88
N VAL A 66 -11.26 -3.06 -4.22
CA VAL A 66 -10.00 -2.95 -4.98
C VAL A 66 -9.42 -1.55 -4.88
N THR A 67 -10.25 -0.50 -4.90
CA THR A 67 -9.79 0.88 -4.74
C THR A 67 -9.14 1.11 -3.38
N THR A 68 -9.77 0.63 -2.31
CA THR A 68 -9.21 0.73 -0.94
C THR A 68 -7.88 -0.02 -0.81
N LEU A 69 -7.82 -1.28 -1.27
CA LEU A 69 -6.60 -2.08 -1.19
C LEU A 69 -5.47 -1.52 -2.05
N THR A 70 -5.80 -0.97 -3.23
CA THR A 70 -4.83 -0.32 -4.11
C THR A 70 -4.24 0.92 -3.46
N GLY A 71 -5.07 1.78 -2.87
CA GLY A 71 -4.58 2.99 -2.17
C GLY A 71 -3.76 2.64 -0.93
N GLN A 72 -4.16 1.63 -0.17
CA GLN A 72 -3.37 1.10 0.94
C GLN A 72 -2.02 0.55 0.49
N LEU A 73 -1.98 -0.22 -0.59
CA LEU A 73 -0.75 -0.76 -1.15
C LEU A 73 0.18 0.34 -1.64
N LEU A 74 -0.36 1.37 -2.30
CA LEU A 74 0.41 2.54 -2.70
C LEU A 74 1.02 3.24 -1.48
N ALA A 75 0.24 3.42 -0.41
CA ALA A 75 0.73 4.01 0.82
C ALA A 75 1.82 3.17 1.49
N LEU A 76 1.73 1.83 1.46
CA LEU A 76 2.78 0.93 1.95
C LEU A 76 4.10 1.08 1.17
N LEU A 77 4.00 1.24 -0.14
CA LEU A 77 5.16 1.34 -1.05
C LEU A 77 5.85 2.70 -0.96
N THR A 78 5.08 3.80 -0.95
CA THR A 78 5.63 5.16 -1.05
C THR A 78 5.70 5.90 0.27
N GLY A 79 4.98 5.44 1.30
CA GLY A 79 4.90 6.09 2.60
C GLY A 79 6.15 5.90 3.45
N GLU A 80 6.41 6.89 4.30
CA GLU A 80 7.43 6.85 5.34
C GLU A 80 6.96 5.90 6.46
N LYS A 81 7.79 4.90 6.76
CA LYS A 81 7.52 3.88 7.77
C LYS A 81 8.05 4.36 9.11
N LEU A 82 7.16 4.59 10.08
CA LEU A 82 7.51 5.09 11.40
C LEU A 82 7.70 3.92 12.37
N SER A 83 8.93 3.40 12.43
CA SER A 83 9.32 2.31 13.33
C SER A 83 9.20 2.73 14.80
N GLY A 84 8.56 1.91 15.64
CA GLY A 84 8.46 2.12 17.09
C GLY A 84 7.31 3.03 17.55
N MET A 85 6.42 3.44 16.64
CA MET A 85 5.16 4.10 16.99
C MET A 85 4.07 3.05 17.26
N ASN A 86 3.34 3.18 18.37
CA ASN A 86 2.21 2.30 18.69
C ASN A 86 0.94 2.70 17.92
N GLU A 87 0.04 1.74 17.70
CA GLU A 87 -1.25 1.92 17.00
C GLU A 87 -2.04 3.13 17.51
N THR A 88 -2.21 3.27 18.83
CA THR A 88 -2.96 4.38 19.44
C THR A 88 -2.36 5.74 19.08
N THR A 89 -1.03 5.85 19.09
CA THR A 89 -0.32 7.09 18.75
C THR A 89 -0.41 7.37 17.25
N CYS A 90 -0.32 6.33 16.42
CA CYS A 90 -0.49 6.41 14.98
C CYS A 90 -1.86 7.01 14.62
N HIS A 91 -2.93 6.47 15.20
CA HIS A 91 -4.29 6.98 15.00
C HIS A 91 -4.49 8.38 15.56
N LYS A 92 -3.89 8.71 16.72
CA LYS A 92 -3.94 10.07 17.28
C LYS A 92 -3.31 11.10 16.33
N ASN A 93 -2.26 10.72 15.61
CA ASN A 93 -1.60 11.54 14.61
C ASN A 93 -2.26 11.49 13.22
N ARG A 94 -3.41 10.81 13.10
CA ARG A 94 -4.15 10.61 11.82
C ARG A 94 -3.32 9.93 10.74
N LEU A 95 -2.41 9.06 11.15
CA LEU A 95 -1.59 8.24 10.25
C LEU A 95 -2.25 6.87 10.04
N THR A 96 -1.76 6.13 9.06
CA THR A 96 -2.34 4.84 8.68
C THR A 96 -1.61 3.72 9.41
N TRP A 97 -2.35 2.91 10.18
CA TRP A 97 -1.85 1.68 10.78
C TRP A 97 -2.09 0.50 9.84
N MET A 98 -1.04 -0.23 9.48
CA MET A 98 -1.07 -1.34 8.54
C MET A 98 -0.46 -2.60 9.15
N GLY A 99 -0.82 -3.77 8.64
CA GLY A 99 -0.30 -5.06 9.10
C GLY A 99 1.20 -5.24 8.85
N GLY A 100 1.77 -4.51 7.89
CA GLY A 100 3.18 -4.57 7.56
C GLY A 100 3.63 -5.92 7.02
N TYR A 101 4.90 -6.02 6.65
CA TYR A 101 5.47 -7.29 6.21
C TYR A 101 5.58 -8.24 7.39
N ASN A 102 5.26 -9.52 7.18
CA ASN A 102 5.34 -10.56 8.22
C ASN A 102 4.58 -10.20 9.52
N PHE A 103 3.45 -9.50 9.42
CA PHE A 103 2.63 -9.12 10.58
C PHE A 103 3.37 -8.25 11.61
N THR A 104 4.36 -7.47 11.16
CA THR A 104 5.15 -6.60 12.05
C THR A 104 4.37 -5.42 12.60
N GLU A 105 3.24 -5.08 11.96
CA GLU A 105 2.41 -3.91 12.25
C GLU A 105 3.18 -2.58 12.23
N ILE A 106 2.82 -1.70 11.29
CA ILE A 106 3.59 -0.47 11.06
C ILE A 106 2.68 0.73 10.94
N CYS A 107 3.14 1.86 11.49
CA CYS A 107 2.55 3.16 11.24
C CYS A 107 3.17 3.78 9.99
N ILE A 108 2.34 4.28 9.08
CA ILE A 108 2.79 4.87 7.82
C ILE A 108 2.27 6.30 7.70
N ASN A 109 3.19 7.20 7.40
CA ASN A 109 2.90 8.55 6.94
C ASN A 109 2.95 8.59 5.41
N SER A 110 1.82 8.91 4.77
CA SER A 110 1.67 8.85 3.32
C SER A 110 0.88 10.03 2.79
N THR A 111 1.17 10.41 1.55
CA THR A 111 0.46 11.45 0.80
C THR A 111 -0.67 10.89 -0.07
N VAL A 112 -0.92 9.58 -0.03
CA VAL A 112 -2.02 8.96 -0.78
C VAL A 112 -3.35 9.57 -0.35
N ASN A 113 -4.16 9.95 -1.35
CA ASN A 113 -5.45 10.56 -1.14
C ASN A 113 -6.50 9.92 -2.06
N TYR A 114 -7.74 9.84 -1.58
CA TYR A 114 -8.88 9.38 -2.35
C TYR A 114 -9.65 10.58 -2.88
N SER A 115 -10.01 10.54 -4.16
CA SER A 115 -10.84 11.55 -4.80
C SER A 115 -12.04 10.89 -5.45
N THR A 116 -13.13 11.65 -5.54
CA THR A 116 -14.32 11.23 -6.26
C THR A 116 -14.04 11.25 -7.75
N ALA A 117 -14.32 10.15 -8.44
CA ALA A 117 -14.27 10.08 -9.89
C ALA A 117 -15.65 10.45 -10.45
N ASP A 118 -15.73 11.57 -11.15
CA ASP A 118 -16.92 11.99 -11.88
C ASP A 118 -16.84 11.44 -13.32
N ILE A 119 -17.78 10.57 -13.67
CA ILE A 119 -17.96 10.10 -15.05
C ILE A 119 -19.01 11.03 -15.68
N ILE A 120 -18.57 11.89 -16.60
CA ILE A 120 -19.40 12.80 -17.40
C ILE A 120 -19.90 12.07 -18.65
#